data_AF-A0A7J2WNS4-F1
#
_entry.id   AF-A0A7J2WNS4-F1
#
_cell.length_a   1.000
_cell.length_b   1.000
_cell.length_c   1.000
_cell.angle_alpha   90.00
_cell.angle_beta   90.00
_cell.angle_gamma   90.00
#
_symmetry.space_group_name_H-M   'P 1'
#
loop_
_entity.id
_entity.type
_entity.pdbx_description
1 polymer ?
#
loop_
_entity_poly.entity_id
_entity_poly.type
_entity_poly.pdbx_seq_one_letter_code
_entity_poly.pdbx_strand_id
1 'polypeptide(L)' 'MCLEEIGISAIQIFAILNPISVIPLFLSLTEGRDESEVRRIVGVVSIAIFIMMSIFSLAGDLILNLMGISV' A
#
# COMPACT_ATOMS: atom_id res chain seq x y z
N MET A 1 14.72 -10.89 19.86
CA MET A 1 13.38 -11.48 19.72
C MET A 1 12.33 -10.48 19.21
N CYS A 2 11.68 -9.61 20.00
CA CYS A 2 10.66 -8.68 19.43
C CYS A 2 11.21 -7.62 18.44
N LEU A 3 12.40 -7.08 18.68
CA LEU A 3 13.02 -6.08 17.77
C LEU A 3 13.43 -6.68 16.42
N GLU A 4 13.84 -7.95 16.41
CA GLU A 4 14.21 -8.65 15.17
C GLU A 4 12.97 -8.94 14.30
N GLU A 5 11.85 -9.37 14.91
CA GLU A 5 10.60 -9.62 14.18
C GLU A 5 10.01 -8.35 13.54
N ILE A 6 10.01 -7.25 14.30
CA ILE A 6 9.58 -5.94 13.79
C ILE A 6 10.50 -5.49 12.65
N GLY A 7 11.82 -5.69 12.80
CA GLY A 7 12.80 -5.38 11.77
C GLY A 7 12.57 -6.16 10.48
N ILE A 8 12.31 -7.47 10.57
CA ILE A 8 12.04 -8.32 9.40
C ILE A 8 10.75 -7.90 8.70
N SER A 9 9.67 -7.67 9.47
CA SER A 9 8.39 -7.22 8.91
C SER A 9 8.53 -5.87 8.19
N ALA A 10 9.30 -4.93 8.75
CA ALA A 10 9.54 -3.62 8.12
C ALA A 10 10.29 -3.76 6.78
N ILE A 11 11.29 -4.64 6.70
CA ILE A 11 12.05 -4.90 5.46
C ILE A 11 11.15 -5.55 4.41
N GLN A 12 10.30 -6.51 4.80
CA GLN A 12 9.35 -7.15 3.89
C GLN A 12 8.35 -6.15 3.31
N ILE A 13 7.76 -5.31 4.16
CA ILE A 13 6.83 -4.26 3.72
C ILE A 13 7.56 -3.26 2.80
N PHE A 14 8.79 -2.85 3.13
CA PHE A 14 9.60 -1.98 2.28
C PHE A 14 9.85 -2.60 0.89
N ALA A 15 10.17 -3.90 0.85
CA ALA A 15 10.38 -4.62 -0.40
C ALA A 15 9.10 -4.70 -1.25
N ILE A 16 7.95 -5.00 -0.63
CA ILE A 16 6.64 -5.07 -1.31
C ILE A 16 6.23 -3.71 -1.87
N LEU A 17 6.39 -2.64 -1.09
CA LEU A 17 6.01 -1.28 -1.49
C LEU A 17 6.89 -0.71 -2.61
N ASN A 18 8.12 -1.21 -2.77
CA ASN A 18 9.10 -0.74 -3.75
C ASN A 18 9.18 0.81 -3.81
N PRO A 19 9.49 1.48 -2.68
CA PRO A 19 9.48 2.94 -2.61
C PRO A 19 10.50 3.59 -3.54
N ILE A 20 11.60 2.88 -3.85
CA ILE A 20 12.64 3.32 -4.80
C ILE A 20 12.03 3.64 -6.17
N SER A 21 11.06 2.84 -6.62
CA SER A 21 10.39 3.05 -7.91
C SER A 21 9.18 3.97 -7.79
N VAL A 22 8.40 3.83 -6.71
CA VAL A 22 7.11 4.54 -6.56
C VAL A 22 7.29 6.04 -6.27
N ILE A 23 8.30 6.43 -5.49
CA ILE A 23 8.56 7.86 -5.19
C ILE A 23 8.86 8.66 -6.46
N PRO A 24 9.86 8.32 -7.29
CA PRO A 24 10.15 9.08 -8.50
C PRO A 24 8.99 9.03 -9.50
N LEU A 25 8.29 7.90 -9.62
CA LEU A 25 7.09 7.80 -10.44
C LEU A 25 6.02 8.81 -10.00
N PHE A 26 5.75 8.89 -8.69
CA PHE A 26 4.79 9.85 -8.16
C PHE A 26 5.21 11.30 -8.41
N LEU A 27 6.50 11.61 -8.23
CA LEU A 27 7.04 12.94 -8.52
C LEU A 27 6.89 13.29 -10.00
N SER A 28 7.20 12.38 -10.92
CA SER A 28 6.98 12.60 -12.36
C SER A 28 5.51 12.78 -12.73
N LEU A 29 4.58 12.10 -12.04
CA LEU A 29 3.13 12.25 -12.28
C LEU A 29 2.55 13.56 -11.70
N THR A 30 3.24 14.16 -10.74
CA THR A 30 2.82 15.39 -10.05
C THR A 30 3.66 16.61 -10.43
N GLU A 31 4.68 16.43 -11.28
CA GLU A 31 5.52 17.51 -11.78
C GLU A 31 4.68 18.56 -12.51
N GLY A 32 4.93 19.84 -12.19
CA GLY A 32 4.22 20.97 -12.78
C GLY A 32 2.78 21.18 -12.28
N ARG A 33 2.30 20.40 -11.29
CA ARG A 33 1.00 20.63 -10.65
C ARG A 33 1.11 21.54 -9.43
N ASP A 34 0.03 22.23 -9.12
CA ASP A 34 -0.05 23.06 -7.92
C ASP A 34 -0.12 22.19 -6.64
N GLU A 35 0.40 22.71 -5.52
CA GLU A 35 0.40 22.00 -4.24
C GLU A 35 -1.00 21.54 -3.79
N SER A 36 -2.03 22.34 -4.11
CA SER A 36 -3.43 22.02 -3.80
C SER A 36 -3.93 20.77 -4.54
N GLU A 37 -3.51 20.59 -5.79
CA GLU A 37 -3.84 19.42 -6.59
C GLU A 37 -3.10 18.18 -6.08
N VAL A 38 -1.81 18.32 -5.78
CA VAL A 38 -1.02 17.22 -5.20
C VAL A 38 -1.62 16.75 -3.88
N ARG A 39 -2.03 17.68 -3.00
CA ARG A 39 -2.69 17.34 -1.73
C ARG A 39 -4.01 16.60 -1.94
N ARG A 40 -4.79 16.98 -2.96
CA ARG A 40 -6.02 16.27 -3.34
C ARG A 40 -5.72 14.86 -3.84
N ILE A 41 -4.70 14.70 -4.69
CA ILE A 41 -4.27 13.38 -5.20
C ILE A 41 -3.89 12.48 -4.01
N VAL A 42 -3.07 12.96 -3.09
CA VAL A 42 -2.68 12.21 -1.88
C VAL A 42 -3.90 11.77 -1.07
N GLY A 43 -4.87 12.67 -0.88
CA GLY A 43 -6.10 12.34 -0.15
C GLY A 43 -6.91 11.23 -0.83
N VAL A 44 -7.12 11.34 -2.16
CA VAL A 44 -7.86 10.33 -2.93
C VAL A 44 -7.15 8.98 -2.88
N VAL A 45 -5.83 8.95 -3.13
CA VAL A 45 -5.02 7.73 -3.10
C VAL A 45 -5.04 7.10 -1.71
N SER A 46 -4.90 7.89 -0.65
CA SER A 46 -4.93 7.39 0.73
C SER A 46 -6.26 6.72 1.07
N ILE A 47 -7.38 7.35 0.69
CA ILE A 47 -8.73 6.78 0.91
C ILE A 47 -8.92 5.51 0.08
N ALA A 48 -8.50 5.52 -1.18
CA ALA A 48 -8.60 4.35 -2.06
C ALA A 48 -7.82 3.14 -1.49
N ILE A 49 -6.58 3.36 -1.06
CA ILE A 49 -5.75 2.32 -0.43
C ILE A 49 -6.38 1.85 0.87
N PHE A 50 -6.88 2.75 1.70
CA PHE A 50 -7.53 2.38 2.97
C PHE A 50 -8.76 1.49 2.75
N ILE A 51 -9.62 1.83 1.79
CA ILE A 51 -10.80 1.03 1.44
C ILE A 51 -10.36 -0.33 0.89
N MET A 52 -9.39 -0.35 -0.03
CA MET A 52 -8.84 -1.58 -0.60
C MET A 52 -8.31 -2.52 0.49
N MET A 53 -7.47 -1.99 1.39
CA MET A 53 -6.91 -2.75 2.51
C MET A 53 -7.99 -3.25 3.46
N SER A 54 -9.01 -2.43 3.74
CA SER A 54 -10.13 -2.83 4.59
C SER A 54 -10.92 -3.99 3.99
N ILE A 55 -11.20 -3.95 2.68
CA ILE A 55 -11.88 -5.03 1.97
C ILE A 55 -11.04 -6.30 2.03
N PHE A 56 -9.76 -6.25 1.68
CA PHE A 56 -8.90 -7.45 1.72
C PHE A 56 -8.69 -7.99 3.13
N SER A 57 -8.60 -7.12 4.13
CA SER A 57 -8.47 -7.53 5.53
C SER A 57 -9.71 -8.28 6.02
N LEU A 58 -10.92 -7.83 5.62
CA LEU A 58 -12.19 -8.46 6.05
C LEU A 58 -12.61 -9.64 5.18
N ALA A 59 -12.32 -9.60 3.87
CA ALA A 59 -12.76 -10.60 2.90
C ALA A 59 -11.64 -11.56 2.47
N GLY A 60 -10.42 -11.42 3.00
CA GLY A 60 -9.25 -12.21 2.59
C GLY A 60 -9.50 -13.70 2.71
N ASP A 61 -9.98 -14.16 3.86
CA ASP A 61 -10.29 -15.58 4.09
C ASP A 61 -11.37 -16.09 3.13
N LEU A 62 -12.40 -15.29 2.86
CA LEU A 62 -13.45 -15.65 1.90
C LEU A 62 -12.87 -15.82 0.49
N ILE A 63 -12.02 -14.91 0.05
CA ILE A 63 -11.36 -14.97 -1.27
C ILE A 63 -10.48 -16.22 -1.35
N LEU A 64 -9.66 -16.49 -0.33
CA LEU A 64 -8.79 -17.66 -0.29
C LEU A 64 -9.56 -18.99 -0.29
N ASN A 65 -10.69 -19.03 0.42
CA ASN A 65 -11.60 -20.16 0.44
C ASN A 65 -12.23 -20.42 -0.93
N LEU A 66 -12.64 -19.37 -1.65
CA LEU A 66 -13.17 -19.48 -3.01
C LEU A 66 -12.12 -20.01 -4.02
N MET A 67 -10.83 -19.73 -3.78
CA MET A 67 -9.74 -20.25 -4.60
C MET A 67 -9.31 -21.67 -4.21
N GLY A 68 -9.88 -22.26 -3.15
CA GLY A 68 -9.49 -23.57 -2.65
C GLY A 68 -8.10 -23.62 -2.02
N ILE A 69 -7.52 -22.46 -1.68
CA ILE A 69 -6.17 -22.31 -1.10
C ILE A 69 -6.24 -22.27 0.45
N SER A 70 -7.44 -22.31 1.02
CA SER A 70 -7.71 -22.28 2.47
C SER A 70 -6.68 -23.07 3.28
N VAL A 71 -6.04 -22.38 4.24
CA VAL A 71 -5.07 -22.94 5.21
C VAL A 71 -5.76 -23.54 6.42
#